data_AF-A0A2E1IYD9-F1
#
_entry.id   AF-A0A2E1IYD9-F1
#
_cell.length_a   1.000
_cell.length_b   1.000
_cell.length_c   1.000
_cell.angle_alpha   90.00
_cell.angle_beta   90.00
_cell.angle_gamma   90.00
#
_symmetry.space_group_name_H-M   'P 1'
#
loop_
_entity.id
_entity.type
_entity.pdbx_description
1 polymer ?
#
loop_
_entity_poly.entity_id
_entity_poly.type
_entity_poly.pdbx_seq_one_letter_code
_entity_poly.pdbx_strand_id
1 'polypeptide(L)'
;MVKNAIIFHFFVFQFLFSQILNWKTINTTREYSISGVAKFKNGFIAVHDNKKRGQARLSYIDQNLQLFKLIWPEKKLPFDLEAIFQLDPINSKYIIMESTGKCYIISIDIKDNRIDVLNMFTLPKINKNMNLEGFAIYKSSQGVVLLYGDRGSSARPSTLFWGFFNLNNYQIKEVRQVEFSLPQPKKYRRNIGDIAISKNAEVWTSATSDPGNNGPFSTYIYNVGNITNEGDFEMNHPELLIPIMAIQGQKVEAMLFNKNSLVLMTDNENYGSTFSIIKDFLNDK
;
A
#
# COMPACT_ATOMS: atom_id res chain seq x y z
N MET A 1 -5.10 -39.70 -47.60
CA MET A 1 -6.20 -39.20 -46.75
C MET A 1 -5.60 -38.59 -45.50
N VAL A 2 -5.46 -37.27 -45.48
CA VAL A 2 -4.93 -36.51 -44.32
C VAL A 2 -6.11 -36.25 -43.38
N LYS A 3 -6.05 -36.77 -42.16
CA LYS A 3 -7.03 -36.46 -41.10
C LYS A 3 -6.72 -35.07 -40.57
N ASN A 4 -7.57 -34.10 -40.88
CA ASN A 4 -7.57 -32.79 -40.24
C ASN A 4 -8.04 -32.95 -38.79
N ALA A 5 -7.11 -32.80 -37.84
CA ALA A 5 -7.45 -32.63 -36.43
C ALA A 5 -7.85 -31.17 -36.20
N ILE A 6 -9.14 -30.94 -35.94
CA ILE A 6 -9.64 -29.64 -35.49
C ILE A 6 -9.29 -29.52 -34.01
N ILE A 7 -8.31 -28.69 -33.68
CA ILE A 7 -7.98 -28.32 -32.31
C ILE A 7 -8.94 -27.22 -31.88
N PHE A 8 -9.90 -27.55 -31.02
CA PHE A 8 -10.73 -26.56 -30.34
C PHE A 8 -9.90 -25.86 -29.26
N HIS A 9 -9.56 -24.59 -29.47
CA HIS A 9 -9.07 -23.73 -28.40
C HIS A 9 -10.24 -23.35 -27.50
N PHE A 10 -10.31 -23.96 -26.32
CA PHE A 10 -11.23 -23.56 -25.27
C PHE A 10 -10.70 -22.28 -24.63
N PHE A 11 -11.21 -21.13 -25.07
CA PHE A 11 -11.00 -19.87 -24.36
C PHE A 11 -11.85 -19.89 -23.08
N VAL A 12 -11.22 -20.20 -21.95
CA VAL A 12 -11.83 -20.01 -20.63
C VAL A 12 -11.85 -18.51 -20.36
N PHE A 13 -12.98 -17.87 -20.66
CA PHE A 13 -13.27 -16.54 -20.16
C PHE A 13 -13.45 -16.65 -18.64
N GLN A 14 -12.40 -16.35 -17.87
CA GLN A 14 -12.53 -16.11 -16.45
C GLN A 14 -13.31 -14.80 -16.27
N PHE A 15 -14.60 -14.91 -15.98
CA PHE A 15 -15.38 -13.79 -15.47
C PHE A 15 -14.77 -13.37 -14.14
N LEU A 16 -14.16 -12.18 -14.10
CA LEU A 16 -13.85 -11.49 -12.85
C LEU A 16 -15.19 -11.19 -12.16
N PHE A 17 -15.67 -12.11 -11.33
CA PHE A 17 -16.76 -11.81 -10.41
C PHE A 17 -16.29 -10.66 -9.52
N SER A 18 -16.97 -9.51 -9.61
CA SER A 18 -16.83 -8.45 -8.61
C SER A 18 -17.16 -9.07 -7.26
N GLN A 19 -16.14 -9.36 -6.45
CA GLN A 19 -16.37 -9.85 -5.11
C GLN A 19 -17.07 -8.73 -4.34
N ILE A 20 -18.29 -9.00 -3.87
CA ILE A 20 -19.01 -8.08 -2.99
C ILE A 20 -18.31 -8.13 -1.64
N LEU A 21 -17.32 -7.26 -1.48
CA LEU A 21 -16.67 -7.06 -0.21
C LEU A 21 -17.63 -6.36 0.75
N ASN A 22 -17.66 -6.84 2.00
CA ASN A 22 -18.39 -6.17 3.05
C ASN A 22 -17.56 -4.99 3.57
N TRP A 23 -17.95 -3.78 3.18
CA TRP A 23 -17.31 -2.54 3.61
C TRP A 23 -18.01 -1.96 4.83
N LYS A 24 -17.23 -1.60 5.84
CA LYS A 24 -17.68 -0.86 7.02
C LYS A 24 -17.11 0.55 6.98
N THR A 25 -17.92 1.56 7.24
CA THR A 25 -17.44 2.93 7.36
C THR A 25 -16.60 3.09 8.62
N ILE A 26 -15.42 3.70 8.50
CA ILE A 26 -14.60 4.16 9.64
C ILE A 26 -14.94 5.62 9.92
N ASN A 27 -14.91 6.47 8.88
CA ASN A 27 -15.24 7.88 8.98
C ASN A 27 -15.79 8.40 7.64
N THR A 28 -16.64 9.43 7.67
CA THR A 28 -17.28 10.00 6.47
C THR A 28 -16.62 11.28 5.98
N THR A 29 -15.53 11.73 6.62
CA THR A 29 -14.86 12.99 6.29
C THR A 29 -13.49 12.76 5.68
N ARG A 30 -13.14 13.61 4.71
CA ARG A 30 -11.85 13.55 4.00
C ARG A 30 -10.62 13.59 4.90
N GLU A 31 -10.68 14.33 6.01
CA GLU A 31 -9.56 14.40 6.95
C GLU A 31 -9.17 13.01 7.47
N TYR A 32 -10.12 12.08 7.55
CA TYR A 32 -9.91 10.74 8.07
C TYR A 32 -9.94 9.66 6.99
N SER A 33 -9.77 10.04 5.72
CA SER A 33 -9.33 9.14 4.66
C SER A 33 -8.00 8.48 5.03
N ILE A 34 -7.76 7.25 4.58
CA ILE A 34 -6.60 6.45 5.00
C ILE A 34 -5.69 6.18 3.80
N SER A 35 -4.50 6.75 3.85
CA SER A 35 -3.47 6.61 2.82
C SER A 35 -2.46 5.50 3.15
N GLY A 36 -2.49 4.94 4.36
CA GLY A 36 -1.64 3.79 4.72
C GLY A 36 -2.01 3.20 6.07
N VAL A 37 -1.77 1.90 6.27
CA VAL A 37 -2.17 1.19 7.50
C VAL A 37 -1.12 0.22 8.02
N ALA A 38 -0.92 0.20 9.33
CA ALA A 38 -0.11 -0.79 10.02
C ALA A 38 -0.83 -1.36 11.23
N LYS A 39 -0.50 -2.60 11.60
CA LYS A 39 -1.06 -3.25 12.78
C LYS A 39 -0.62 -2.55 14.07
N PHE A 40 -1.51 -2.46 15.05
CA PHE A 40 -1.17 -2.04 16.41
C PHE A 40 -2.08 -2.73 17.42
N LYS A 41 -1.51 -3.65 18.21
CA LYS A 41 -2.26 -4.46 19.18
C LYS A 41 -3.48 -5.14 18.51
N ASN A 42 -4.69 -4.81 18.98
CA ASN A 42 -5.97 -5.31 18.44
C ASN A 42 -6.62 -4.37 17.41
N GLY A 43 -5.96 -3.27 17.07
CA GLY A 43 -6.40 -2.29 16.09
C GLY A 43 -5.30 -1.95 15.08
N PHE A 44 -5.33 -0.72 14.60
CA PHE A 44 -4.46 -0.24 13.54
C PHE A 44 -3.95 1.18 13.80
N ILE A 45 -2.82 1.51 13.20
CA ILE A 45 -2.39 2.89 13.00
C ILE A 45 -2.62 3.21 11.52
N ALA A 46 -3.31 4.31 11.27
CA ALA A 46 -3.52 4.86 9.94
C ALA A 46 -2.72 6.15 9.78
N VAL A 47 -2.24 6.39 8.57
CA VAL A 47 -1.70 7.69 8.14
C VAL A 47 -2.64 8.37 7.17
N HIS A 48 -2.54 9.69 7.08
CA HIS A 48 -3.44 10.53 6.29
C HIS A 48 -2.65 11.49 5.39
N ASP A 49 -3.05 11.61 4.11
CA ASP A 49 -2.66 12.72 3.22
C ASP A 49 -3.37 14.03 3.62
N ASN A 50 -3.05 14.51 4.82
CA ASN A 50 -3.48 15.82 5.27
C ASN A 50 -2.30 16.79 5.24
N LYS A 51 -2.52 17.95 4.61
CA LYS A 51 -1.49 18.99 4.42
C LYS A 51 -1.67 20.19 5.35
N LYS A 52 -2.87 20.42 5.90
CA LYS A 52 -3.16 21.62 6.71
C LYS A 52 -2.82 21.44 8.18
N ARG A 53 -2.49 22.54 8.86
CA ARG A 53 -2.28 22.57 10.31
C ARG A 53 -3.58 22.23 11.04
N GLY A 54 -3.48 21.47 12.12
CA GLY A 54 -4.64 21.07 12.93
C GLY A 54 -5.34 19.80 12.45
N GLN A 55 -5.10 19.34 11.21
CA GLN A 55 -5.62 18.06 10.73
C GLN A 55 -4.86 16.87 11.33
N ALA A 56 -5.51 15.72 11.44
CA ALA A 56 -4.86 14.45 11.80
C ALA A 56 -3.72 14.11 10.81
N ARG A 57 -2.60 13.59 11.31
CA ARG A 57 -1.52 13.03 10.49
C ARG A 57 -1.46 11.53 10.63
N LEU A 58 -1.63 11.06 11.87
CA LEU A 58 -1.85 9.67 12.19
C LEU A 58 -3.05 9.54 13.11
N SER A 59 -3.69 8.39 13.06
CA SER A 59 -4.74 8.03 13.99
C SER A 59 -4.63 6.57 14.39
N TYR A 60 -5.04 6.27 15.63
CA TYR A 60 -5.31 4.90 16.07
C TYR A 60 -6.75 4.54 15.73
N ILE A 61 -6.95 3.37 15.13
CA ILE A 61 -8.25 2.79 14.86
C ILE A 61 -8.41 1.58 15.76
N ASP A 62 -9.39 1.60 16.64
CA ASP A 62 -9.63 0.48 17.55
C ASP A 62 -10.36 -0.70 16.86
N GLN A 63 -10.59 -1.77 17.62
CA GLN A 63 -11.29 -2.97 17.14
C GLN A 63 -12.75 -2.74 16.73
N ASN A 64 -13.35 -1.63 17.17
CA ASN A 64 -14.71 -1.21 16.82
C ASN A 64 -14.73 -0.23 15.64
N LEU A 65 -13.58 0.01 15.00
CA LEU A 65 -13.37 1.00 13.94
C LEU A 65 -13.58 2.45 14.40
N GLN A 66 -13.44 2.73 15.70
CA GLN A 66 -13.39 4.09 16.21
C GLN A 66 -12.00 4.67 16.02
N LEU A 67 -11.95 5.92 15.54
CA LEU A 67 -10.72 6.60 15.18
C LEU A 67 -10.36 7.66 16.24
N PHE A 68 -9.12 7.60 16.72
CA PHE A 68 -8.52 8.50 17.70
C PHE A 68 -7.29 9.16 17.10
N LYS A 69 -7.33 10.49 16.95
CA LYS A 69 -6.21 11.26 16.41
C LYS A 69 -4.99 11.17 17.33
N LEU A 70 -3.82 10.94 16.75
CA LEU A 70 -2.53 11.01 17.43
C LEU A 70 -1.91 12.41 17.32
N ILE A 71 -1.14 12.78 18.34
CA ILE A 71 -0.52 14.10 18.48
C ILE A 71 0.89 14.03 17.91
N TRP A 72 1.10 14.75 16.80
CA TRP A 72 2.44 14.95 16.25
C TRP A 72 3.27 15.87 17.16
N PRO A 73 4.51 15.51 17.54
CA PRO A 73 5.25 16.21 18.59
C PRO A 73 5.89 17.52 18.13
N GLU A 74 6.19 17.63 16.83
CA GLU A 74 6.97 18.75 16.29
C GLU A 74 6.10 19.87 15.72
N LYS A 75 6.62 21.10 15.75
CA LYS A 75 5.97 22.23 15.07
C LYS A 75 5.94 22.05 13.55
N LYS A 76 6.99 21.46 13.00
CA LYS A 76 7.06 21.12 11.57
C LYS A 76 6.28 19.83 11.35
N LEU A 77 5.17 19.95 10.65
CA LEU A 77 4.34 18.81 10.29
C LEU A 77 4.95 18.09 9.08
N PRO A 78 4.72 16.77 8.96
CA PRO A 78 4.95 16.09 7.71
C PRO A 78 4.05 16.68 6.62
N PHE A 79 4.53 16.62 5.38
CA PHE A 79 3.87 17.23 4.22
C PHE A 79 2.55 16.52 3.90
N ASP A 80 2.63 15.29 3.39
CA ASP A 80 1.54 14.35 3.18
C ASP A 80 2.02 12.94 3.51
N LEU A 81 1.35 12.21 4.39
CA LEU A 81 1.79 10.86 4.76
C LEU A 81 1.04 9.83 3.93
N GLU A 82 1.80 9.02 3.22
CA GLU A 82 1.30 8.11 2.18
C GLU A 82 1.51 6.64 2.54
N ALA A 83 2.37 6.32 3.50
CA ALA A 83 2.51 4.93 3.92
C ALA A 83 3.04 4.77 5.35
N ILE A 84 2.82 3.59 5.92
CA ILE A 84 3.31 3.21 7.24
C ILE A 84 3.67 1.73 7.29
N PHE A 85 4.75 1.41 8.00
CA PHE A 85 5.19 0.04 8.25
C PHE A 85 5.50 -0.18 9.74
N GLN A 86 5.11 -1.32 10.29
CA GLN A 86 5.43 -1.70 11.66
C GLN A 86 6.85 -2.27 11.74
N LEU A 87 7.79 -1.46 12.25
CA LEU A 87 9.20 -1.82 12.35
C LEU A 87 9.48 -2.75 13.54
N ASP A 88 8.93 -2.40 14.70
CA ASP A 88 9.12 -3.13 15.94
C ASP A 88 7.79 -3.15 16.73
N PRO A 89 7.03 -4.26 16.68
CA PRO A 89 5.76 -4.38 17.37
C PRO A 89 5.86 -4.27 18.90
N ILE A 90 6.99 -4.66 19.50
CA ILE A 90 7.17 -4.71 20.96
C ILE A 90 7.29 -3.29 21.50
N ASN A 91 8.07 -2.46 20.81
CA ASN A 91 8.34 -1.07 21.20
C ASN A 91 7.43 -0.06 20.49
N SER A 92 6.37 -0.51 19.82
CA SER A 92 5.46 0.33 19.03
C SER A 92 6.20 1.26 18.06
N LYS A 93 7.25 0.76 17.39
CA LYS A 93 8.01 1.57 16.42
C LYS A 93 7.54 1.35 15.01
N TYR A 94 7.47 2.45 14.27
CA TYR A 94 6.96 2.49 12.90
C TYR A 94 7.90 3.30 12.00
N ILE A 95 7.85 3.00 10.71
CA ILE A 95 8.35 3.88 9.66
C ILE A 95 7.13 4.48 8.97
N ILE A 96 7.10 5.79 8.80
CA ILE A 96 6.10 6.47 7.97
C ILE A 96 6.79 7.20 6.82
N MET A 97 6.12 7.28 5.68
CA MET A 97 6.67 7.85 4.45
C MET A 97 5.79 9.00 3.94
N GLU A 98 6.43 10.09 3.51
CA GLU A 98 5.79 11.14 2.72
C GLU A 98 5.86 10.85 1.21
N SER A 99 4.96 11.47 0.43
CA SER A 99 4.98 11.35 -1.05
C SER A 99 6.31 11.77 -1.69
N THR A 100 7.10 12.60 -0.98
CA THR A 100 8.41 13.10 -1.38
C THR A 100 9.56 12.13 -1.10
N GLY A 101 9.29 11.01 -0.43
CA GLY A 101 10.29 10.03 -0.01
C GLY A 101 11.01 10.38 1.29
N LYS A 102 10.58 11.41 2.01
CA LYS A 102 11.04 11.62 3.39
C LYS A 102 10.36 10.62 4.31
N CYS A 103 11.15 9.92 5.12
CA CYS A 103 10.67 8.94 6.08
C CYS A 103 10.99 9.36 7.51
N TYR A 104 10.12 8.93 8.43
CA TYR A 104 10.28 9.15 9.87
C TYR A 104 10.21 7.80 10.59
N ILE A 105 11.18 7.57 11.48
CA ILE A 105 11.10 6.51 12.47
C ILE A 105 10.39 7.10 13.68
N ILE A 106 9.28 6.51 14.09
CA ILE A 106 8.48 7.00 15.21
C ILE A 106 8.22 5.91 16.24
N SER A 107 7.96 6.29 17.49
CA SER A 107 7.28 5.46 18.48
C SER A 107 5.93 6.04 18.84
N ILE A 108 4.98 5.17 19.21
CA ILE A 108 3.61 5.56 19.56
C ILE A 108 3.28 5.10 20.98
N ASP A 109 2.83 6.04 21.81
CA ASP A 109 2.17 5.76 23.08
C ASP A 109 0.69 6.14 23.00
N ILE A 110 -0.19 5.14 23.15
CA ILE A 110 -1.64 5.34 23.06
C ILE A 110 -2.26 5.79 24.39
N LYS A 111 -1.54 5.71 25.52
CA LYS A 111 -2.08 6.15 26.82
C LYS A 111 -2.40 7.64 26.82
N ASP A 112 -1.60 8.43 26.11
CA ASP A 112 -1.76 9.88 25.96
C ASP A 112 -1.80 10.32 24.49
N ASN A 113 -1.99 9.38 23.56
CA ASN A 113 -2.09 9.60 22.11
C ASN A 113 -0.86 10.32 21.51
N ARG A 114 0.35 10.06 22.04
CA ARG A 114 1.57 10.73 21.63
C ARG A 114 2.39 9.93 20.63
N ILE A 115 3.12 10.69 19.82
CA ILE A 115 4.14 10.21 18.90
C ILE A 115 5.46 10.83 19.32
N ASP A 116 6.54 10.05 19.31
CA ASP A 116 7.90 10.58 19.35
C ASP A 116 8.59 10.30 18.01
N VAL A 117 9.26 11.31 17.45
CA VAL A 117 10.08 11.16 16.24
C VAL A 117 11.49 10.78 16.67
N LEU A 118 11.92 9.57 16.34
CA LEU A 118 13.19 8.99 16.77
C LEU A 118 14.31 9.24 15.76
N ASN A 119 13.99 9.21 14.46
CA ASN A 119 14.95 9.48 13.39
C ASN A 119 14.24 9.86 12.09
N MET A 120 14.99 10.38 11.12
CA MET A 120 14.53 10.70 9.77
C MET A 120 15.56 10.25 8.74
N PHE A 121 15.09 9.83 7.57
CA PHE A 121 15.92 9.54 6.41
C PHE A 121 15.15 9.83 5.13
N THR A 122 15.84 9.81 3.98
CA THR A 122 15.22 10.04 2.67
C THR A 122 15.48 8.85 1.77
N LEU A 123 14.46 8.42 1.05
CA LEU A 123 14.55 7.35 0.06
C LEU A 123 15.46 7.80 -1.11
N PRO A 124 16.37 6.94 -1.58
CA PRO A 124 17.26 7.27 -2.69
C PRO A 124 16.53 7.25 -4.04
N LYS A 125 17.17 7.82 -5.07
CA LYS A 125 16.68 7.83 -6.47
C LYS A 125 15.32 8.51 -6.70
N ILE A 126 14.85 9.32 -5.74
CA ILE A 126 13.63 10.12 -5.89
C ILE A 126 13.92 11.42 -6.65
N ASN A 127 12.99 11.82 -7.51
CA ASN A 127 13.01 13.11 -8.18
C ASN A 127 11.69 13.87 -7.96
N LYS A 128 11.69 15.17 -8.28
CA LYS A 128 10.56 16.08 -8.03
C LYS A 128 9.25 15.76 -8.77
N ASN A 129 9.28 14.90 -9.78
CA ASN A 129 8.10 14.52 -10.56
C ASN A 129 7.45 13.22 -10.04
N MET A 130 8.10 12.54 -9.09
CA MET A 130 7.59 11.35 -8.42
C MET A 130 6.63 11.73 -7.31
N ASN A 131 5.68 10.86 -7.07
CA ASN A 131 4.75 10.93 -5.95
C ASN A 131 4.61 9.49 -5.42
N LEU A 132 5.20 9.24 -4.26
CA LEU A 132 5.28 7.91 -3.67
C LEU A 132 4.01 7.59 -2.90
N GLU A 133 3.44 6.42 -3.13
CA GLU A 133 2.25 5.94 -2.40
C GLU A 133 2.53 4.60 -1.72
N GLY A 134 3.18 3.65 -2.41
CA GLY A 134 3.47 2.33 -1.83
C GLY A 134 4.77 2.27 -1.03
N PHE A 135 4.76 1.59 0.11
CA PHE A 135 5.94 1.29 0.93
C PHE A 135 5.78 -0.05 1.66
N ALA A 136 6.78 -0.92 1.55
CA ALA A 136 6.79 -2.18 2.28
C ALA A 136 8.20 -2.63 2.65
N ILE A 137 8.32 -3.44 3.70
CA ILE A 137 9.58 -4.07 4.09
C ILE A 137 9.37 -5.57 4.21
N TYR A 138 10.33 -6.34 3.71
CA TYR A 138 10.35 -7.79 3.77
C TYR A 138 11.69 -8.30 4.32
N LYS A 139 11.66 -9.39 5.08
CA LYS A 139 12.87 -10.07 5.57
C LYS A 139 13.15 -11.27 4.68
N SER A 140 14.06 -11.11 3.72
CA SER A 140 14.59 -12.21 2.90
C SER A 140 15.62 -13.03 3.70
N SER A 141 16.13 -14.09 3.09
CA SER A 141 17.21 -14.90 3.69
C SER A 141 18.53 -14.13 3.75
N GLN A 142 18.77 -13.20 2.81
CA GLN A 142 20.01 -12.40 2.76
C GLN A 142 19.94 -11.09 3.54
N GLY A 143 18.74 -10.66 3.94
CA GLY A 143 18.59 -9.43 4.71
C GLY A 143 17.23 -8.78 4.57
N VAL A 144 17.13 -7.57 5.11
CA VAL A 144 15.93 -6.76 5.08
C VAL A 144 15.88 -6.00 3.75
N VAL A 145 14.82 -6.18 2.98
CA VAL A 145 14.57 -5.50 1.71
C VAL A 145 13.46 -4.48 1.94
N LEU A 146 13.66 -3.25 1.49
CA LEU A 146 12.67 -2.18 1.51
C LEU A 146 12.23 -1.91 0.07
N LEU A 147 10.91 -1.88 -0.14
CA LEU A 147 10.26 -1.54 -1.40
C LEU A 147 9.53 -0.20 -1.25
N TYR A 148 9.57 0.63 -2.28
CA TYR A 148 8.78 1.85 -2.36
C TYR A 148 8.40 2.16 -3.80
N GLY A 149 7.23 2.74 -4.01
CA GLY A 149 6.62 2.88 -5.32
C GLY A 149 6.15 4.29 -5.62
N ASP A 150 6.60 4.83 -6.76
CA ASP A 150 6.01 6.01 -7.37
C ASP A 150 4.73 5.63 -8.12
N ARG A 151 3.63 6.31 -7.79
CA ARG A 151 2.25 5.95 -8.16
C ARG A 151 1.95 5.92 -9.66
N GLY A 152 2.79 6.57 -10.47
CA GLY A 152 2.56 6.70 -11.91
C GLY A 152 1.39 7.63 -12.23
N SER A 153 0.94 7.62 -13.48
CA SER A 153 -0.31 8.27 -13.87
C SER A 153 -0.90 7.63 -15.12
N SER A 154 -1.99 8.19 -15.66
CA SER A 154 -2.43 7.84 -17.01
C SER A 154 -1.44 8.24 -18.12
N ALA A 155 -0.51 9.14 -17.84
CA ALA A 155 0.45 9.65 -18.82
C ALA A 155 1.85 9.05 -18.69
N ARG A 156 2.16 8.36 -17.58
CA ARG A 156 3.48 7.77 -17.34
C ARG A 156 3.39 6.48 -16.52
N PRO A 157 4.31 5.53 -16.73
CA PRO A 157 4.36 4.32 -15.90
C PRO A 157 4.63 4.65 -14.43
N SER A 158 4.35 3.67 -13.57
CA SER A 158 4.81 3.64 -12.20
C SER A 158 6.24 3.12 -12.13
N THR A 159 6.96 3.49 -11.08
CA THR A 159 8.29 2.95 -10.81
C THR A 159 8.29 2.28 -9.44
N LEU A 160 8.65 1.00 -9.38
CA LEU A 160 8.92 0.30 -8.13
C LEU A 160 10.43 0.27 -7.88
N PHE A 161 10.83 0.64 -6.68
CA PHE A 161 12.21 0.59 -6.21
C PHE A 161 12.34 -0.45 -5.11
N TRP A 162 13.50 -1.09 -5.04
CA TRP A 162 13.85 -1.97 -3.93
C TRP A 162 15.34 -1.98 -3.65
N GLY A 163 15.72 -2.30 -2.42
CA GLY A 163 17.12 -2.47 -2.04
C GLY A 163 17.27 -2.95 -0.60
N PHE A 164 18.50 -3.32 -0.23
CA PHE A 164 18.80 -3.78 1.12
C PHE A 164 18.77 -2.62 2.11
N PHE A 165 17.92 -2.74 3.14
CA PHE A 165 17.71 -1.75 4.17
C PHE A 165 18.47 -2.12 5.45
N ASN A 166 19.34 -1.22 5.89
CA ASN A 166 20.08 -1.38 7.12
C ASN A 166 19.31 -0.77 8.30
N LEU A 167 18.83 -1.63 9.20
CA LEU A 167 18.03 -1.22 10.37
C LEU A 167 18.79 -0.37 11.40
N ASN A 168 20.13 -0.38 11.38
CA ASN A 168 20.94 0.34 12.37
C ASN A 168 21.17 1.81 11.98
N ASN A 169 21.29 2.09 10.69
CA ASN A 169 21.60 3.44 10.19
C ASN A 169 20.59 3.97 9.17
N TYR A 170 19.53 3.21 8.89
CA TYR A 170 18.43 3.54 7.99
C TYR A 170 18.86 3.85 6.54
N GLN A 171 20.02 3.32 6.11
CA GLN A 171 20.48 3.44 4.74
C GLN A 171 19.95 2.30 3.87
N ILE A 172 19.71 2.60 2.59
CA ILE A 172 19.29 1.64 1.57
C ILE A 172 20.42 1.51 0.56
N LYS A 173 20.91 0.28 0.37
CA LYS A 173 22.00 -0.05 -0.56
C LYS A 173 21.45 -0.77 -1.78
N GLU A 174 22.21 -0.69 -2.88
CA GLU A 174 21.95 -1.46 -4.11
C GLU A 174 20.53 -1.25 -4.67
N VAL A 175 20.06 -0.01 -4.63
CA VAL A 175 18.69 0.32 -5.03
C VAL A 175 18.51 0.00 -6.51
N ARG A 176 17.66 -0.98 -6.80
CA ARG A 176 17.21 -1.34 -8.14
C ARG A 176 15.82 -0.76 -8.38
N GLN A 177 15.41 -0.72 -9.65
CA GLN A 177 14.11 -0.17 -10.03
C GLN A 177 13.57 -0.87 -11.27
N VAL A 178 12.24 -0.88 -11.40
CA VAL A 178 11.53 -1.34 -12.58
C VAL A 178 10.33 -0.43 -12.84
N GLU A 179 10.13 -0.09 -14.10
CA GLU A 179 8.95 0.66 -14.54
C GLU A 179 7.89 -0.28 -15.09
N PHE A 180 6.62 -0.02 -14.77
CA PHE A 180 5.52 -0.81 -15.28
C PHE A 180 4.21 -0.04 -15.37
N SER A 181 3.27 -0.62 -16.11
CA SER A 181 1.89 -0.16 -16.22
C SER A 181 0.95 -1.35 -16.16
N LEU A 182 -0.07 -1.27 -15.32
CA LEU A 182 -1.07 -2.32 -15.13
C LEU A 182 -2.20 -2.16 -16.16
N PRO A 183 -2.85 -3.23 -16.62
CA PRO A 183 -3.87 -3.10 -17.67
C PRO A 183 -5.12 -2.34 -17.21
N GLN A 184 -5.46 -2.41 -15.92
CA GLN A 184 -6.57 -1.69 -15.29
C GLN A 184 -6.09 -0.92 -14.05
N PRO A 185 -6.69 0.24 -13.76
CA PRO A 185 -7.77 0.90 -14.51
C PRO A 185 -7.28 1.59 -15.80
N LYS A 186 -8.15 1.80 -16.80
CA LYS A 186 -7.76 2.43 -18.08
C LYS A 186 -7.61 3.95 -18.04
N LYS A 187 -8.32 4.64 -17.15
CA LYS A 187 -8.33 6.10 -17.02
C LYS A 187 -8.07 6.52 -15.59
N TYR A 188 -7.61 7.76 -15.40
CA TYR A 188 -7.32 8.35 -14.10
C TYR A 188 -6.44 7.45 -13.22
N ARG A 189 -5.48 6.79 -13.86
CA ARG A 189 -4.77 5.64 -13.30
C ARG A 189 -3.72 6.09 -12.30
N ARG A 190 -3.63 5.36 -11.19
CA ARG A 190 -2.45 5.19 -10.35
C ARG A 190 -2.16 3.68 -10.31
N ASN A 191 -0.98 3.21 -10.75
CA ASN A 191 -0.71 1.75 -10.73
C ASN A 191 -0.30 1.26 -9.33
N ILE A 192 0.15 2.18 -8.49
CA ILE A 192 0.55 1.91 -7.11
C ILE A 192 -0.17 2.92 -6.24
N GLY A 193 -1.26 2.50 -5.61
CA GLY A 193 -1.95 3.20 -4.51
C GLY A 193 -1.48 2.74 -3.13
N ASP A 194 -1.01 1.49 -3.02
CA ASP A 194 -0.24 0.96 -1.89
C ASP A 194 0.51 -0.31 -2.33
N ILE A 195 1.50 -0.74 -1.55
CA ILE A 195 2.22 -2.00 -1.71
C ILE A 195 2.11 -2.82 -0.42
N ALA A 196 1.69 -4.07 -0.53
CA ALA A 196 1.71 -5.03 0.56
C ALA A 196 2.51 -6.28 0.15
N ILE A 197 3.22 -6.89 1.10
CA ILE A 197 3.99 -8.11 0.84
C ILE A 197 3.40 -9.25 1.67
N SER A 198 3.07 -10.36 1.00
CA SER A 198 2.51 -11.54 1.65
C SER A 198 3.60 -12.32 2.40
N LYS A 199 3.19 -13.24 3.29
CA LYS A 199 4.15 -14.13 3.99
C LYS A 199 4.99 -14.98 3.03
N ASN A 200 4.46 -15.24 1.83
CA ASN A 200 5.12 -16.01 0.76
C ASN A 200 5.98 -15.13 -0.16
N ALA A 201 6.32 -13.92 0.29
CA ALA A 201 7.12 -12.94 -0.46
C ALA A 201 6.45 -12.37 -1.72
N GLU A 202 5.16 -12.60 -1.93
CA GLU A 202 4.43 -12.03 -3.07
C GLU A 202 4.22 -10.54 -2.84
N VAL A 203 4.51 -9.72 -3.86
CA VAL A 203 4.37 -8.27 -3.83
C VAL A 203 3.06 -7.90 -4.49
N TRP A 204 2.20 -7.25 -3.73
CA TRP A 204 0.85 -6.89 -4.11
C TRP A 204 0.74 -5.39 -4.21
N THR A 205 0.01 -4.90 -5.21
CA THR A 205 -0.28 -3.48 -5.38
C THR A 205 -1.76 -3.24 -5.60
N SER A 206 -2.27 -2.14 -5.08
CA SER A 206 -3.57 -1.61 -5.46
C SER A 206 -3.40 -0.63 -6.61
N ALA A 207 -4.13 -0.81 -7.70
CA ALA A 207 -4.17 0.12 -8.82
C ALA A 207 -5.50 0.87 -8.81
N THR A 208 -5.48 2.18 -8.62
CA THR A 208 -6.69 2.98 -8.38
C THR A 208 -7.03 3.88 -9.57
N SER A 209 -8.34 4.09 -9.80
CA SER A 209 -8.87 5.11 -10.69
C SER A 209 -9.32 6.27 -9.83
N ASP A 210 -8.62 7.40 -9.95
CA ASP A 210 -8.90 8.60 -9.18
C ASP A 210 -9.09 9.84 -10.09
N PRO A 211 -10.34 10.13 -10.50
CA PRO A 211 -10.66 11.31 -11.28
C PRO A 211 -10.72 12.61 -10.45
N GLY A 212 -10.45 12.54 -9.14
CA GLY A 212 -10.50 13.66 -8.19
C GLY A 212 -11.40 13.38 -6.99
N ASN A 213 -11.66 14.42 -6.19
CA ASN A 213 -12.19 14.32 -4.82
C ASN A 213 -13.58 13.65 -4.66
N ASN A 214 -14.31 13.38 -5.75
CA ASN A 214 -15.68 12.82 -5.71
C ASN A 214 -15.81 11.53 -6.54
N GLY A 215 -14.71 10.96 -7.02
CA GLY A 215 -14.76 9.74 -7.83
C GLY A 215 -15.53 9.90 -9.16
N PRO A 216 -16.11 8.81 -9.70
CA PRO A 216 -16.19 7.47 -9.11
C PRO A 216 -14.82 6.81 -8.99
N PHE A 217 -14.59 6.13 -7.87
CA PHE A 217 -13.37 5.38 -7.61
C PHE A 217 -13.51 3.92 -8.05
N SER A 218 -12.40 3.32 -8.45
CA SER A 218 -12.28 1.87 -8.55
C SER A 218 -10.86 1.45 -8.23
N THR A 219 -10.70 0.23 -7.72
CA THR A 219 -9.41 -0.35 -7.40
C THR A 219 -9.29 -1.74 -8.00
N TYR A 220 -8.12 -2.06 -8.53
CA TYR A 220 -7.75 -3.37 -9.05
C TYR A 220 -6.52 -3.85 -8.29
N ILE A 221 -6.61 -4.99 -7.60
CA ILE A 221 -5.50 -5.55 -6.83
C ILE A 221 -4.75 -6.54 -7.71
N TYR A 222 -3.42 -6.45 -7.74
CA TYR A 222 -2.54 -7.33 -8.52
C TYR A 222 -1.45 -7.91 -7.64
N ASN A 223 -1.05 -9.15 -7.93
CA ASN A 223 0.28 -9.66 -7.60
C ASN A 223 1.24 -9.28 -8.74
N VAL A 224 2.18 -8.39 -8.47
CA VAL A 224 3.12 -7.88 -9.48
C VAL A 224 4.44 -8.63 -9.53
N GLY A 225 4.68 -9.56 -8.61
CA GLY A 225 5.91 -10.33 -8.55
C GLY A 225 6.20 -10.87 -7.16
N ASN A 226 7.44 -11.29 -6.93
CA ASN A 226 7.88 -11.83 -5.65
C ASN A 226 9.25 -11.31 -5.25
N ILE A 227 9.50 -11.26 -3.94
CA ILE A 227 10.85 -11.11 -3.39
C ILE A 227 11.50 -12.49 -3.30
N THR A 228 12.68 -12.63 -3.89
CA THR A 228 13.45 -13.88 -3.84
C THR A 228 14.11 -14.07 -2.48
N ASN A 229 14.66 -15.26 -2.23
CA ASN A 229 15.43 -15.52 -1.02
C ASN A 229 16.69 -14.65 -0.94
N GLU A 230 17.25 -14.31 -2.10
CA GLU A 230 18.41 -13.44 -2.30
C GLU A 230 18.05 -11.96 -2.07
N GLY A 231 16.79 -11.64 -1.83
CA GLY A 231 16.33 -10.27 -1.59
C GLY A 231 16.17 -9.44 -2.87
N ASP A 232 16.05 -10.09 -4.03
CA ASP A 232 15.72 -9.41 -5.28
C ASP A 232 14.22 -9.39 -5.55
N PHE A 233 13.75 -8.45 -6.37
CA PHE A 233 12.38 -8.43 -6.84
C PHE A 233 12.30 -8.99 -8.26
N GLU A 234 11.55 -10.07 -8.41
CA GLU A 234 11.23 -10.67 -9.71
C GLU A 234 9.82 -10.26 -10.10
N MET A 235 9.73 -9.40 -11.12
CA MET A 235 8.45 -8.96 -11.64
C MET A 235 7.78 -10.06 -12.47
N ASN A 236 6.49 -10.28 -12.25
CA ASN A 236 5.67 -11.06 -13.16
C ASN A 236 5.67 -10.41 -14.55
N HIS A 237 5.66 -11.21 -15.61
CA HIS A 237 5.68 -10.68 -16.98
C HIS A 237 4.53 -9.67 -17.18
N PRO A 238 4.80 -8.41 -17.58
CA PRO A 238 3.80 -7.35 -17.60
C PRO A 238 2.54 -7.68 -18.40
N GLU A 239 2.68 -8.41 -19.50
CA GLU A 239 1.56 -8.83 -20.37
C GLU A 239 0.65 -9.90 -19.74
N LEU A 240 1.13 -10.58 -18.69
CA LEU A 240 0.37 -11.63 -17.98
C LEU A 240 -0.30 -11.11 -16.71
N LEU A 241 -0.10 -9.84 -16.36
CA LEU A 241 -0.69 -9.26 -15.16
C LEU A 241 -2.20 -9.09 -15.32
N ILE A 242 -2.96 -9.94 -14.63
CA ILE A 242 -4.41 -9.82 -14.51
C ILE A 242 -4.79 -9.40 -13.09
N PRO A 243 -5.82 -8.56 -12.89
CA PRO A 243 -6.29 -8.23 -11.55
C PRO A 243 -6.74 -9.51 -10.85
N ILE A 244 -6.28 -9.71 -9.62
CA ILE A 244 -6.78 -10.75 -8.72
C ILE A 244 -8.16 -10.36 -8.19
N MET A 245 -8.39 -9.05 -8.04
CA MET A 245 -9.65 -8.50 -7.57
C MET A 245 -9.93 -7.16 -8.23
N ALA A 246 -11.22 -6.92 -8.55
CA ALA A 246 -11.73 -5.63 -8.96
C ALA A 246 -12.76 -5.13 -7.94
N ILE A 247 -12.57 -3.92 -7.45
CA ILE A 247 -13.37 -3.28 -6.39
C ILE A 247 -13.93 -1.98 -6.96
N GLN A 248 -15.26 -1.87 -7.02
CA GLN A 248 -15.92 -0.66 -7.51
C GLN A 248 -16.32 0.26 -6.34
N GLY A 249 -16.27 1.56 -6.57
CA GLY A 249 -16.69 2.58 -5.61
C GLY A 249 -15.73 2.83 -4.45
N GLN A 250 -14.53 2.25 -4.47
CA GLN A 250 -13.53 2.37 -3.40
C GLN A 250 -12.14 2.66 -4.00
N LYS A 251 -11.40 3.58 -3.37
CA LYS A 251 -9.99 3.91 -3.64
C LYS A 251 -9.16 3.31 -2.51
N VAL A 252 -8.72 2.06 -2.70
CA VAL A 252 -7.92 1.33 -1.71
C VAL A 252 -6.47 1.80 -1.80
N GLU A 253 -6.05 2.57 -0.81
CA GLU A 253 -4.69 3.10 -0.67
C GLU A 253 -4.02 2.59 0.61
N ALA A 254 -4.61 1.58 1.26
CA ALA A 254 -4.03 0.97 2.44
C ALA A 254 -4.33 -0.53 2.46
N MET A 255 -3.28 -1.34 2.38
CA MET A 255 -3.31 -2.78 2.34
C MET A 255 -2.37 -3.37 3.39
N LEU A 256 -2.83 -4.41 4.09
CA LEU A 256 -2.01 -5.11 5.07
C LEU A 256 -2.35 -6.60 5.10
N PHE A 257 -1.34 -7.43 4.84
CA PHE A 257 -1.43 -8.84 5.19
C PHE A 257 -1.31 -9.01 6.71
N ASN A 258 -2.36 -9.55 7.32
CA ASN A 258 -2.42 -9.85 8.75
C ASN A 258 -2.89 -11.28 8.95
N LYS A 259 -1.97 -12.16 9.37
CA LYS A 259 -2.21 -13.61 9.46
C LYS A 259 -2.68 -14.15 8.10
N ASN A 260 -3.86 -14.77 8.03
CA ASN A 260 -4.45 -15.31 6.81
C ASN A 260 -5.49 -14.36 6.19
N SER A 261 -5.36 -13.05 6.44
CA SER A 261 -6.29 -12.06 5.92
C SER A 261 -5.57 -10.90 5.24
N LEU A 262 -6.23 -10.34 4.23
CA LEU A 262 -5.87 -9.06 3.63
C LEU A 262 -6.82 -8.00 4.16
N VAL A 263 -6.27 -7.03 4.90
CA VAL A 263 -6.98 -5.85 5.37
C VAL A 263 -6.89 -4.79 4.30
N LEU A 264 -8.02 -4.16 3.97
CA LEU A 264 -8.13 -3.06 3.04
C LEU A 264 -8.76 -1.86 3.73
N MET A 265 -8.15 -0.69 3.55
CA MET A 265 -8.69 0.60 3.96
C MET A 265 -8.57 1.62 2.82
N THR A 266 -9.37 2.69 2.88
CA THR A 266 -9.54 3.58 1.74
C THR A 266 -9.27 5.04 2.06
N ASP A 267 -8.80 5.74 1.03
CA ASP A 267 -8.93 7.18 0.89
C ASP A 267 -9.97 7.45 -0.20
N ASN A 268 -11.24 7.49 0.18
CA ASN A 268 -12.32 7.87 -0.73
C ASN A 268 -12.54 9.39 -0.76
N GLU A 269 -11.49 10.17 -0.50
CA GLU A 269 -11.51 11.63 -0.57
C GLU A 269 -12.69 12.21 0.24
N ASN A 270 -13.63 12.93 -0.39
CA ASN A 270 -14.76 13.54 0.30
C ASN A 270 -15.72 12.54 0.99
N TYR A 271 -15.62 11.25 0.70
CA TYR A 271 -16.42 10.20 1.33
C TYR A 271 -15.73 9.55 2.54
N GLY A 272 -14.52 9.99 2.88
CA GLY A 272 -13.75 9.49 4.03
C GLY A 272 -13.18 8.09 3.82
N SER A 273 -13.25 7.26 4.86
CA SER A 273 -12.59 5.95 4.89
C SER A 273 -13.54 4.82 5.23
N THR A 274 -13.29 3.68 4.58
CA THR A 274 -13.97 2.41 4.82
C THR A 274 -12.94 1.32 5.11
N PHE A 275 -13.41 0.23 5.69
CA PHE A 275 -12.65 -0.94 6.07
C PHE A 275 -13.27 -2.18 5.46
N SER A 276 -12.44 -3.06 4.91
CA SER A 276 -12.84 -4.44 4.63
C SER A 276 -11.72 -5.41 4.98
N ILE A 277 -12.10 -6.66 5.18
CA ILE A 277 -11.19 -7.75 5.46
C ILE A 277 -11.57 -8.95 4.61
N ILE A 278 -10.58 -9.48 3.91
CA ILE A 278 -10.73 -10.69 3.10
C ILE A 278 -10.01 -11.80 3.85
N LYS A 279 -10.75 -12.84 4.24
CA LYS A 279 -10.20 -13.99 4.97
C LYS A 279 -9.76 -15.09 3.99
N ASP A 280 -8.90 -15.97 4.49
CA ASP A 280 -8.43 -17.17 3.81
C ASP A 280 -7.73 -16.91 2.47
N PHE A 281 -7.12 -15.73 2.33
CA PHE A 281 -6.45 -15.29 1.10
C PHE A 281 -5.26 -16.20 0.69
N LEU A 282 -4.72 -16.98 1.62
CA LEU A 282 -3.48 -17.76 1.43
C LEU A 282 -3.65 -19.26 1.69
N ASN A 283 -4.89 -19.78 1.69
CA ASN A 283 -5.17 -21.20 1.98
C ASN A 283 -5.29 -22.10 0.73
N ASP A 284 -5.12 -21.57 -0.48
CA ASP A 284 -5.07 -22.39 -1.69
C ASP A 284 -3.62 -22.76 -2.03
N LYS A 285 -2.99 -23.59 -1.17
CA LYS A 285 -1.86 -24.47 -1.53
C LYS A 285 -1.89 -25.73 -0.66
#